data_AF-M2AXK3-F1
#
_entry.id   AF-M2AXK3-F1
#
_cell.length_a   1.000
_cell.length_b   1.000
_cell.length_c   1.000
_cell.angle_alpha   90.00
_cell.angle_beta   90.00
_cell.angle_gamma   90.00
#
_symmetry.space_group_name_H-M   'P 1'
#
loop_
_entity.id
_entity.type
_entity.pdbx_description
1 polymer ?
#
loop_
_entity_poly.entity_id
_entity_poly.type
_entity_poly.pdbx_seq_one_letter_code
_entity_poly.pdbx_strand_id
1 'polypeptide(L)'
;MTTSHCLEYFASIRQRLTANVHQKLLSRVTTMKTCIPTLLVLALASFSAADEPATEIPPKADAAISVADFQYDGVWKPKGAMLSGTLLPPPALDAITLTLADESYEVTVSGEDHSDKGIYMLDETVTPMRMAIKSTSGPNQGRIILAVYEIKGKDAMRVCYDLSGASFPKEFKAPKGSGLYLAGYRRQKLEPSDNQRTGPEQNRTKVFNDK
;
A
#
# COMPACT_ATOMS: atom_id res chain seq x y z
N MET A 1 27.51 0.15 9.07
CA MET A 1 26.60 -0.59 8.17
C MET A 1 26.10 0.38 7.11
N THR A 2 26.28 0.05 5.84
CA THR A 2 26.15 0.95 4.67
C THR A 2 24.72 0.96 4.10
N THR A 3 24.42 1.97 3.28
CA THR A 3 23.17 2.19 2.53
C THR A 3 22.63 0.95 1.77
N SER A 4 23.47 -0.05 1.50
CA SER A 4 23.13 -1.31 0.81
C SER A 4 22.05 -2.12 1.54
N HIS A 5 22.11 -2.21 2.87
CA HIS A 5 21.27 -3.15 3.63
C HIS A 5 19.76 -2.87 3.57
N CYS A 6 19.35 -1.61 3.42
CA CYS A 6 17.93 -1.25 3.33
C CYS A 6 17.34 -1.55 1.95
N LEU A 7 18.10 -1.21 0.90
CA LEU A 7 17.71 -1.54 -0.47
C LEU A 7 17.69 -3.05 -0.68
N GLU A 8 18.64 -3.77 -0.09
CA GLU A 8 18.67 -5.23 -0.07
C GLU A 8 17.51 -5.81 0.74
N TYR A 9 17.12 -5.21 1.86
CA TYR A 9 15.95 -5.63 2.63
C TYR A 9 14.66 -5.54 1.81
N PHE A 10 14.40 -4.39 1.17
CA PHE A 10 13.23 -4.25 0.30
C PHE A 10 13.32 -5.13 -0.96
N ALA A 11 14.51 -5.31 -1.53
CA ALA A 11 14.72 -6.24 -2.63
C ALA A 11 14.46 -7.70 -2.20
N SER A 12 14.85 -8.07 -0.98
CA SER A 12 14.65 -9.39 -0.37
C SER A 12 13.18 -9.64 -0.09
N ILE A 13 12.46 -8.67 0.49
CA ILE A 13 10.99 -8.73 0.64
C ILE A 13 10.33 -8.92 -0.73
N ARG A 14 10.72 -8.12 -1.72
CA ARG A 14 10.17 -8.25 -3.08
C ARG A 14 10.40 -9.64 -3.65
N GLN A 15 11.62 -10.19 -3.53
CA GLN A 15 11.94 -11.54 -3.98
C GLN A 15 11.12 -12.62 -3.25
N ARG A 16 11.02 -12.54 -1.92
CA ARG A 16 10.23 -13.48 -1.10
C ARG A 16 8.74 -13.44 -1.44
N LEU A 17 8.19 -12.25 -1.64
CA LEU A 17 6.78 -12.11 -2.02
C LEU A 17 6.54 -12.59 -3.45
N THR A 18 7.46 -12.38 -4.39
CA THR A 18 7.36 -12.99 -5.72
C THR A 18 7.49 -14.52 -5.68
N ALA A 19 8.36 -15.07 -4.84
CA ALA A 19 8.54 -16.52 -4.69
C ALA A 19 7.30 -17.18 -4.06
N ASN A 20 6.71 -16.56 -3.03
CA ASN A 20 5.46 -17.03 -2.41
C ASN A 20 4.28 -16.99 -3.39
N VAL A 21 4.22 -15.97 -4.26
CA VAL A 21 3.24 -15.92 -5.35
C VAL A 21 3.49 -17.04 -6.36
N HIS A 22 4.74 -17.29 -6.74
CA HIS A 22 5.08 -18.37 -7.67
C HIS A 22 4.73 -19.76 -7.09
N GLN A 23 5.02 -20.00 -5.81
CA GLN A 23 4.66 -21.24 -5.12
C GLN A 23 3.15 -21.43 -5.00
N LYS A 24 2.38 -20.36 -4.69
CA LYS A 24 0.90 -20.39 -4.69
C LYS A 24 0.30 -20.59 -6.08
N LEU A 25 0.94 -20.08 -7.14
CA LEU A 25 0.51 -20.31 -8.52
C LEU A 25 0.79 -21.75 -8.96
N LEU A 26 1.96 -22.30 -8.61
CA LEU A 26 2.32 -23.68 -8.93
C LEU A 26 1.39 -24.69 -8.21
N SER A 27 0.99 -24.43 -6.97
CA SER A 27 0.01 -25.29 -6.27
C SER A 27 -1.38 -25.25 -6.92
N ARG A 28 -1.84 -24.09 -7.40
CA ARG A 28 -3.11 -23.96 -8.12
C ARG A 28 -3.10 -24.65 -9.49
N VAL A 29 -1.97 -24.60 -10.21
CA VAL A 29 -1.82 -25.28 -11.50
C VAL A 29 -1.77 -26.80 -11.33
N THR A 30 -1.27 -27.30 -10.20
CA THR A 30 -1.17 -28.75 -9.96
C THR A 30 -2.53 -29.40 -9.67
N THR A 31 -3.56 -28.62 -9.30
CA THR A 31 -4.95 -29.10 -9.16
C THR A 31 -5.70 -29.17 -10.49
N MET A 32 -5.15 -28.62 -11.59
CA MET A 32 -5.79 -28.63 -12.91
C MET A 32 -5.02 -29.50 -13.92
N LYS A 33 -4.85 -30.78 -13.58
CA LYS A 33 -4.59 -31.88 -14.54
C LYS A 33 -5.95 -32.58 -14.70
N THR A 34 -6.67 -32.51 -15.82
CA THR A 34 -6.35 -33.02 -17.17
C THR A 34 -7.43 -32.57 -18.17
N CYS A 35 -7.09 -32.62 -19.46
CA CYS A 35 -7.91 -32.39 -20.67
C CYS A 35 -7.73 -31.02 -21.34
N ILE A 36 -6.63 -30.88 -22.09
CA ILE A 36 -6.55 -29.96 -23.23
C ILE A 36 -6.18 -30.81 -24.45
N PRO A 37 -7.08 -31.04 -25.42
CA PRO A 37 -6.68 -31.36 -26.76
C PRO A 37 -6.35 -30.07 -27.52
N THR A 38 -5.21 -30.11 -28.18
CA THR A 38 -4.67 -29.15 -29.13
C THR A 38 -5.69 -28.87 -30.25
N LEU A 39 -5.98 -27.60 -30.53
CA LEU A 39 -6.52 -27.22 -31.84
C LEU A 39 -6.07 -25.80 -32.23
N LEU A 40 -5.23 -25.81 -33.26
CA LEU A 40 -4.74 -24.68 -34.05
C LEU A 40 -5.84 -24.21 -35.00
N VAL A 41 -6.28 -22.95 -34.93
CA VAL A 41 -6.92 -22.25 -36.06
C VAL A 41 -6.54 -20.77 -36.03
N LEU A 42 -5.86 -20.32 -37.09
CA LEU A 42 -5.69 -18.93 -37.50
C LEU A 42 -7.04 -18.37 -38.02
N ALA A 43 -7.42 -17.19 -37.56
CA ALA A 43 -8.30 -16.30 -38.31
C ALA A 43 -8.00 -14.83 -37.94
N LEU A 44 -7.36 -14.12 -38.89
CA LEU A 44 -7.30 -12.67 -38.92
C LEU A 44 -8.69 -12.14 -39.33
N ALA A 45 -9.31 -11.35 -38.47
CA ALA A 45 -10.44 -10.50 -38.82
C ALA A 45 -10.16 -9.09 -38.31
N SER A 46 -9.78 -8.23 -39.24
CA SER A 46 -9.71 -6.78 -39.10
C SER A 46 -11.12 -6.22 -38.86
N PHE A 47 -11.32 -5.60 -37.70
CA PHE A 47 -12.41 -4.66 -37.47
C PHE A 47 -11.81 -3.31 -37.09
N SER A 48 -11.87 -2.36 -38.01
CA SER A 48 -11.85 -0.94 -37.68
C SER A 48 -13.16 -0.61 -36.99
N ALA A 49 -13.11 -0.33 -35.69
CA ALA A 49 -14.10 0.49 -35.04
C ALA A 49 -13.43 1.82 -34.71
N ALA A 50 -13.93 2.89 -35.33
CA ALA A 50 -13.64 4.25 -34.93
C ALA A 50 -14.19 4.41 -33.50
N ASP A 51 -13.29 4.58 -32.52
CA ASP A 51 -13.68 4.94 -31.17
C ASP A 51 -13.81 6.47 -31.14
N GLU A 52 -15.03 6.95 -30.90
CA GLU A 52 -15.27 8.35 -30.59
C GLU A 52 -14.41 8.77 -29.38
N PRO A 53 -13.89 10.00 -29.34
CA PRO A 53 -13.27 10.51 -28.14
C PRO A 53 -14.36 10.66 -27.06
N ALA A 54 -14.45 9.66 -26.18
CA ALA A 54 -15.13 9.80 -24.92
C ALA A 54 -14.48 10.97 -24.17
N THR A 55 -15.21 12.07 -24.11
CA THR A 55 -14.96 13.20 -23.21
C THR A 55 -14.95 12.65 -21.79
N GLU A 56 -13.77 12.28 -21.28
CA GLU A 56 -13.60 11.94 -19.87
C GLU A 56 -13.96 13.17 -19.04
N ILE A 57 -15.12 13.10 -18.39
CA ILE A 57 -15.49 14.01 -17.32
C ILE A 57 -14.40 13.84 -16.24
N PRO A 58 -13.57 14.86 -15.94
CA PRO A 58 -12.58 14.74 -14.88
C PRO A 58 -13.31 14.44 -13.57
N PRO A 59 -12.84 13.47 -12.77
CA PRO A 59 -13.48 13.13 -11.52
C PRO A 59 -13.49 14.37 -10.63
N LYS A 60 -14.68 14.69 -10.12
CA LYS A 60 -14.97 15.72 -9.12
C LYS A 60 -13.82 15.73 -8.10
N ALA A 61 -13.05 16.81 -8.09
CA ALA A 61 -11.99 17.01 -7.12
C ALA A 61 -12.59 16.86 -5.72
N ASP A 62 -12.20 15.81 -5.02
CA ASP A 62 -12.45 15.68 -3.60
C ASP A 62 -11.97 16.97 -2.93
N ALA A 63 -12.84 17.59 -2.13
CA ALA A 63 -12.59 18.89 -1.52
C ALA A 63 -11.18 18.93 -0.91
N ALA A 64 -10.39 19.92 -1.30
CA ALA A 64 -9.02 20.08 -0.81
C ALA A 64 -9.03 20.23 0.71
N ILE A 65 -8.30 19.35 1.40
CA ILE A 65 -8.19 19.36 2.86
C ILE A 65 -6.99 20.19 3.25
N SER A 66 -7.18 21.06 4.25
CA SER A 66 -6.08 21.85 4.81
C SER A 66 -5.13 20.93 5.60
N VAL A 67 -3.85 21.30 5.65
CA VAL A 67 -2.86 20.51 6.39
C VAL A 67 -3.23 20.41 7.88
N ALA A 68 -3.78 21.48 8.46
CA ALA A 68 -4.20 21.54 9.86
C ALA A 68 -5.35 20.57 10.21
N ASP A 69 -6.18 20.21 9.24
CA ASP A 69 -7.32 19.30 9.45
C ASP A 69 -6.99 17.84 9.10
N PHE A 70 -5.78 17.57 8.62
CA PHE A 70 -5.40 16.23 8.19
C PHE A 70 -4.96 15.37 9.36
N GLN A 71 -5.68 14.28 9.61
CA GLN A 71 -5.31 13.31 10.65
C GLN A 71 -4.17 12.42 10.15
N TYR A 72 -2.97 12.51 10.71
CA TYR A 72 -1.89 11.58 10.35
C TYR A 72 -2.10 10.20 10.96
N ASP A 73 -2.56 10.14 12.23
CA ASP A 73 -2.72 8.88 12.95
C ASP A 73 -3.69 7.90 12.29
N GLY A 74 -3.27 6.65 12.24
CA GLY A 74 -4.08 5.56 11.74
C GLY A 74 -3.26 4.48 11.06
N VAL A 75 -3.99 3.52 10.52
CA VAL A 75 -3.42 2.42 9.75
C VAL A 75 -3.54 2.74 8.27
N TRP A 76 -2.44 2.67 7.55
CA TRP A 76 -2.31 3.06 6.16
C TRP A 76 -1.82 1.89 5.31
N LYS A 77 -2.48 1.68 4.17
CA LYS A 77 -2.07 0.69 3.17
C LYS A 77 -1.60 1.38 1.90
N PRO A 78 -0.46 0.99 1.33
CA PRO A 78 -0.09 1.47 0.01
C PRO A 78 -1.07 0.90 -1.02
N LYS A 79 -1.58 1.77 -1.90
CA LYS A 79 -2.41 1.38 -3.06
C LYS A 79 -1.62 1.36 -4.36
N GLY A 80 -0.42 1.92 -4.35
CA GLY A 80 0.55 1.82 -5.42
C GLY A 80 1.91 2.26 -4.89
N ALA A 81 2.98 1.60 -5.35
CA ALA A 81 4.32 2.00 -4.98
C ALA A 81 5.34 1.66 -6.05
N MET A 82 6.41 2.45 -6.11
CA MET A 82 7.54 2.28 -7.03
C MET A 82 8.84 2.41 -6.26
N LEU A 83 9.71 1.40 -6.36
CA LEU A 83 11.06 1.41 -5.81
C LEU A 83 12.07 1.45 -6.95
N SER A 84 12.85 2.54 -7.03
CA SER A 84 13.92 2.71 -8.02
C SER A 84 13.49 2.32 -9.44
N GLY A 85 12.39 2.89 -9.92
CA GLY A 85 11.82 2.67 -11.25
C GLY A 85 11.00 1.39 -11.39
N THR A 86 10.88 0.58 -10.35
CA THR A 86 10.12 -0.67 -10.42
C THR A 86 8.85 -0.62 -9.58
N LEU A 87 7.71 -0.90 -10.21
CA LEU A 87 6.43 -1.04 -9.51
C LEU A 87 6.45 -2.24 -8.56
N LEU A 88 5.90 -2.06 -7.36
CA LEU A 88 5.64 -3.15 -6.44
C LEU A 88 4.36 -3.89 -6.88
N PRO A 89 4.38 -5.24 -6.93
CA PRO A 89 3.21 -6.01 -7.31
C PRO A 89 2.14 -5.98 -6.20
N PRO A 90 0.84 -6.20 -6.52
CA PRO A 90 -0.24 -6.11 -5.54
C PRO A 90 -0.03 -6.92 -4.26
N PRO A 91 0.47 -8.18 -4.29
CA PRO A 91 0.75 -8.92 -3.06
C PRO A 91 1.77 -8.26 -2.14
N ALA A 92 2.70 -7.47 -2.68
CA ALA A 92 3.63 -6.69 -1.88
C ALA A 92 2.97 -5.47 -1.25
N LEU A 93 2.10 -4.79 -1.97
CA LEU A 93 1.30 -3.69 -1.43
C LEU A 93 0.37 -4.19 -0.30
N ASP A 94 -0.25 -5.34 -0.50
CA ASP A 94 -1.15 -5.98 0.47
C ASP A 94 -0.43 -6.48 1.72
N ALA A 95 0.87 -6.81 1.63
CA ALA A 95 1.65 -7.24 2.79
C ALA A 95 2.12 -6.08 3.68
N ILE A 96 2.33 -4.89 3.11
CA ILE A 96 2.91 -3.72 3.81
C ILE A 96 1.81 -2.95 4.54
N THR A 97 2.00 -2.68 5.83
CA THR A 97 1.12 -1.81 6.62
C THR A 97 1.97 -0.75 7.32
N LEU A 98 1.59 0.52 7.16
CA LEU A 98 2.16 1.65 7.89
C LEU A 98 1.17 2.08 8.97
N THR A 99 1.59 2.07 10.23
CA THR A 99 0.82 2.62 11.35
C THR A 99 1.50 3.91 11.79
N LEU A 100 0.73 4.99 11.87
CA LEU A 100 1.14 6.26 12.48
C LEU A 100 0.31 6.46 13.75
N ALA A 101 0.96 6.81 14.84
CA ALA A 101 0.31 7.12 16.11
C ALA A 101 1.12 8.16 16.86
N ASP A 102 0.52 9.31 17.12
CA ASP A 102 1.20 10.50 17.62
C ASP A 102 2.40 10.82 16.71
N GLU A 103 3.62 10.80 17.23
CA GLU A 103 4.87 11.03 16.49
C GLU A 103 5.62 9.72 16.17
N SER A 104 4.99 8.57 16.44
CA SER A 104 5.58 7.25 16.23
C SER A 104 5.08 6.60 14.95
N TYR A 105 5.95 5.80 14.34
CA TYR A 105 5.58 4.96 13.21
C TYR A 105 5.93 3.49 13.47
N GLU A 106 5.17 2.61 12.83
CA GLU A 106 5.51 1.21 12.66
C GLU A 106 5.21 0.77 11.22
N VAL A 107 6.18 0.13 10.57
CA VAL A 107 5.98 -0.57 9.29
C VAL A 107 6.08 -2.06 9.53
N THR A 108 5.00 -2.78 9.22
CA THR A 108 4.96 -4.25 9.23
C THR A 108 4.86 -4.78 7.81
N VAL A 109 5.42 -5.97 7.60
CA VAL A 109 5.30 -6.73 6.36
C VAL A 109 4.77 -8.11 6.73
N SER A 110 3.62 -8.49 6.19
CA SER A 110 3.03 -9.80 6.48
C SER A 110 3.98 -10.94 6.09
N GLY A 111 4.28 -11.82 7.04
CA GLY A 111 5.23 -12.93 6.86
C GLY A 111 6.68 -12.59 7.24
N GLU A 112 6.95 -11.39 7.76
CA GLU A 112 8.21 -11.03 8.38
C GLU A 112 8.02 -10.94 9.91
N ASP A 113 9.00 -11.44 10.68
CA ASP A 113 8.91 -11.52 12.15
C ASP A 113 9.29 -10.21 12.86
N HIS A 114 9.62 -9.18 12.09
CA HIS A 114 10.18 -7.92 12.58
C HIS A 114 9.51 -6.75 11.87
N SER A 115 9.28 -5.69 12.62
CA SER A 115 8.76 -4.42 12.12
C SER A 115 9.81 -3.32 12.22
N ASP A 116 9.75 -2.35 11.31
CA ASP A 116 10.55 -1.14 11.39
C ASP A 116 9.78 -0.11 12.22
N LYS A 117 10.39 0.37 13.29
CA LYS A 117 9.73 1.26 14.27
C LYS A 117 10.58 2.48 14.52
N GLY A 118 9.92 3.58 14.87
CA GLY A 118 10.63 4.76 15.30
C GLY A 118 9.72 5.97 15.40
N ILE A 119 10.31 7.13 15.19
CA ILE A 119 9.62 8.42 15.23
C ILE A 119 9.69 9.12 13.88
N TYR A 120 8.72 9.98 13.61
CA TYR A 120 8.71 10.83 12.43
C TYR A 120 8.48 12.29 12.82
N MET A 121 9.07 13.19 12.05
CA MET A 121 8.93 14.64 12.22
C MET A 121 8.46 15.24 10.90
N LEU A 122 7.50 16.15 10.95
CA LEU A 122 6.92 16.82 9.80
C LEU A 122 7.38 18.28 9.73
N ASP A 123 7.69 18.74 8.52
CA ASP A 123 7.92 20.14 8.19
C ASP A 123 6.96 20.53 7.06
N GLU A 124 5.88 21.18 7.46
CA GLU A 124 4.77 21.64 6.64
C GLU A 124 5.02 23.06 6.09
N THR A 125 6.13 23.69 6.46
CA THR A 125 6.45 25.08 6.08
C THR A 125 7.08 25.20 4.69
N VAL A 126 7.39 24.06 4.07
CA VAL A 126 8.08 23.95 2.78
C VAL A 126 7.25 23.16 1.78
N THR A 127 7.50 23.41 0.49
CA THR A 127 6.80 22.71 -0.61
C THR A 127 7.83 22.06 -1.54
N PRO A 128 7.75 20.74 -1.80
CA PRO A 128 6.88 19.76 -1.14
C PRO A 128 7.13 19.65 0.38
N MET A 129 6.09 19.31 1.15
CA MET A 129 6.21 19.12 2.61
C MET A 129 7.18 17.99 2.90
N ARG A 130 7.90 18.07 4.03
CA ARG A 130 8.99 17.16 4.36
C ARG A 130 8.67 16.29 5.57
N MET A 131 9.16 15.07 5.54
CA MET A 131 9.09 14.12 6.63
C MET A 131 10.48 13.54 6.88
N ALA A 132 10.96 13.59 8.13
CA ALA A 132 12.18 12.93 8.55
C ALA A 132 11.84 11.78 9.50
N ILE A 133 12.34 10.58 9.20
CA ILE A 133 11.95 9.35 9.89
C ILE A 133 13.19 8.76 10.54
N LYS A 134 13.19 8.65 11.86
CA LYS A 134 14.29 8.06 12.62
C LYS A 134 13.87 6.68 13.12
N SER A 135 14.45 5.63 12.55
CA SER A 135 14.21 4.25 12.98
C SER A 135 14.95 3.96 14.29
N THR A 136 14.23 3.46 15.28
CA THR A 136 14.75 3.07 16.60
C THR A 136 14.84 1.55 16.77
N SER A 137 14.16 0.78 15.94
CA SER A 137 14.18 -0.69 15.94
C SER A 137 13.82 -1.25 14.56
N GLY A 138 14.32 -2.46 14.28
CA GLY A 138 14.03 -3.18 13.04
C GLY A 138 15.09 -2.98 11.95
N PRO A 139 14.75 -3.28 10.69
CA PRO A 139 15.71 -3.30 9.57
C PRO A 139 16.46 -1.98 9.34
N ASN A 140 15.86 -0.84 9.69
CA ASN A 140 16.49 0.47 9.51
C ASN A 140 17.05 1.07 10.80
N GLN A 141 17.17 0.30 11.88
CA GLN A 141 17.57 0.83 13.19
C GLN A 141 18.81 1.74 13.11
N GLY A 142 18.70 2.93 13.72
CA GLY A 142 19.77 3.93 13.77
C GLY A 142 19.87 4.80 12.52
N ARG A 143 19.03 4.58 11.50
CA ARG A 143 19.03 5.36 10.26
C ARG A 143 18.00 6.48 10.32
N ILE A 144 18.28 7.53 9.56
CA ILE A 144 17.33 8.60 9.25
C ILE A 144 16.97 8.47 7.78
N ILE A 145 15.68 8.31 7.48
CA ILE A 145 15.11 8.32 6.13
C ILE A 145 14.48 9.68 5.91
N LEU A 146 14.81 10.31 4.78
CA LEU A 146 14.29 11.63 4.41
C LEU A 146 13.23 11.46 3.33
N ALA A 147 12.12 12.17 3.47
CA ALA A 147 10.99 12.04 2.56
C ALA A 147 10.32 13.38 2.29
N VAL A 148 9.62 13.44 1.16
CA VAL A 148 8.61 14.47 0.90
C VAL A 148 7.24 13.85 0.78
N TYR A 149 6.21 14.59 1.16
CA TYR A 149 4.84 14.12 1.12
C TYR A 149 3.85 15.20 0.69
N GLU A 150 2.67 14.76 0.28
CA GLU A 150 1.52 15.61 -0.01
C GLU A 150 0.23 14.90 0.40
N ILE A 151 -0.75 15.71 0.83
CA ILE A 151 -2.11 15.26 1.11
C ILE A 151 -2.89 15.20 -0.20
N LYS A 152 -3.60 14.10 -0.43
CA LYS A 152 -4.40 13.85 -1.66
C LYS A 152 -5.89 13.70 -1.39
N GLY A 153 -6.31 13.96 -0.16
CA GLY A 153 -7.67 13.78 0.33
C GLY A 153 -7.66 13.31 1.79
N LYS A 154 -8.82 13.13 2.40
CA LYS A 154 -8.98 12.89 3.85
C LYS A 154 -8.22 11.68 4.36
N ASP A 155 -8.25 10.65 3.53
CA ASP A 155 -7.72 9.33 3.82
C ASP A 155 -6.68 8.95 2.77
N ALA A 156 -5.97 9.95 2.23
CA ALA A 156 -5.09 9.79 1.09
C ALA A 156 -3.84 10.65 1.20
N MET A 157 -2.67 10.03 1.15
CA MET A 157 -1.38 10.74 1.07
C MET A 157 -0.46 10.08 0.05
N ARG A 158 0.48 10.86 -0.48
CA ARG A 158 1.58 10.36 -1.32
C ARG A 158 2.90 10.75 -0.68
N VAL A 159 3.83 9.80 -0.60
CA VAL A 159 5.14 9.99 0.06
C VAL A 159 6.24 9.47 -0.86
N CYS A 160 7.31 10.24 -1.01
CA CYS A 160 8.53 9.84 -1.71
C CYS A 160 9.68 9.84 -0.71
N TYR A 161 10.29 8.69 -0.49
CA TYR A 161 11.37 8.47 0.45
C TYR A 161 12.70 8.33 -0.29
N ASP A 162 13.72 9.01 0.19
CA ASP A 162 15.11 8.66 -0.07
C ASP A 162 15.55 7.63 0.99
N LEU A 163 15.50 6.35 0.61
CA LEU A 163 15.85 5.26 1.51
C LEU A 163 17.34 5.26 1.90
N SER A 164 18.19 6.02 1.21
CA SER A 164 19.59 6.21 1.60
C SER A 164 19.74 7.18 2.77
N GLY A 165 18.80 8.12 2.92
CA GLY A 165 18.84 9.21 3.90
C GLY A 165 19.71 10.40 3.48
N ALA A 166 20.15 10.46 2.21
CA ALA A 166 21.10 11.48 1.75
C ALA A 166 20.46 12.86 1.57
N SER A 167 19.24 12.93 1.05
CA SER A 167 18.55 14.20 0.81
C SER A 167 17.03 14.07 0.78
N PHE A 168 16.32 15.17 1.04
CA PHE A 168 14.89 15.24 0.76
C PHE A 168 14.65 15.16 -0.75
N PRO A 169 13.81 14.23 -1.26
CA PRO A 169 13.50 14.18 -2.68
C PRO A 169 12.88 15.50 -3.18
N LYS A 170 13.22 15.91 -4.40
CA LYS A 170 12.73 17.17 -4.98
C LYS A 170 11.36 17.06 -5.64
N GLU A 171 10.98 15.84 -5.99
CA GLU A 171 9.75 15.53 -6.72
C GLU A 171 9.22 14.14 -6.36
N PHE A 172 7.94 13.92 -6.65
CA PHE A 172 7.27 12.64 -6.45
C PHE A 172 7.57 11.66 -7.59
N LYS A 173 8.85 11.30 -7.75
CA LYS A 173 9.32 10.32 -8.73
C LYS A 173 10.33 9.37 -8.10
N ALA A 174 10.34 8.14 -8.58
CA ALA A 174 11.35 7.14 -8.23
C ALA A 174 11.99 6.58 -9.51
N PRO A 175 12.93 7.31 -10.15
CA PRO A 175 13.59 6.84 -11.38
C PRO A 175 14.38 5.53 -11.18
N LYS A 176 14.70 4.85 -12.27
CA LYS A 176 15.51 3.63 -12.22
C LYS A 176 16.84 3.87 -11.52
N GLY A 177 17.16 3.05 -10.52
CA GLY A 177 18.43 3.10 -9.78
C GLY A 177 18.59 4.27 -8.80
N SER A 178 17.54 5.06 -8.53
CA SER A 178 17.65 6.24 -7.68
C SER A 178 17.75 5.95 -6.18
N GLY A 179 17.43 4.74 -5.73
CA GLY A 179 17.24 4.44 -4.31
C GLY A 179 15.97 5.06 -3.71
N LEU A 180 15.16 5.76 -4.51
CA LEU A 180 13.93 6.38 -4.05
C LEU A 180 12.77 5.38 -4.04
N TYR A 181 11.90 5.53 -3.07
CA TYR A 181 10.66 4.78 -2.92
C TYR A 181 9.48 5.75 -2.94
N LEU A 182 8.59 5.64 -3.92
CA LEU A 182 7.39 6.46 -4.03
C LEU A 182 6.17 5.58 -3.69
N ALA A 183 5.35 6.00 -2.73
CA ALA A 183 4.16 5.27 -2.32
C ALA A 183 2.94 6.19 -2.21
N GLY A 184 1.81 5.73 -2.73
CA GLY A 184 0.50 6.32 -2.51
C GLY A 184 -0.27 5.49 -1.49
N TYR A 185 -0.70 6.11 -0.39
CA TYR A 185 -1.37 5.46 0.72
C TYR A 185 -2.87 5.77 0.75
N ARG A 186 -3.62 4.83 1.32
CA ARG A 186 -5.00 5.03 1.78
C ARG A 186 -5.15 4.59 3.23
N ARG A 187 -5.82 5.41 4.04
CA ARG A 187 -6.17 5.04 5.42
C ARG A 187 -7.12 3.86 5.38
N GLN A 188 -6.92 2.90 6.27
CA GLN A 188 -7.88 1.84 6.52
C GLN A 188 -9.02 2.39 7.37
N LYS A 189 -10.24 2.09 6.96
CA LYS A 189 -11.39 2.25 7.84
C LYS A 189 -11.25 1.22 8.94
N LEU A 190 -11.41 1.64 10.19
CA LEU A 190 -11.63 0.68 11.27
C LEU A 190 -12.97 0.01 10.96
N GLU A 191 -12.94 -1.22 10.45
CA GLU A 191 -14.14 -2.03 10.43
C GLU A 191 -14.51 -2.30 11.90
N PRO A 192 -15.76 -2.01 12.32
CA PRO A 192 -16.21 -2.37 13.66
C PRO A 192 -15.94 -3.86 13.87
N SER A 193 -15.18 -4.22 14.89
CA SER A 193 -14.93 -5.62 15.17
C SER A 193 -16.26 -6.32 15.49
N ASP A 194 -16.56 -7.42 14.80
CA ASP A 194 -17.77 -8.24 14.92
C ASP A 194 -17.95 -8.92 16.31
N ASN A 195 -17.22 -8.48 17.35
CA ASN A 195 -17.27 -9.03 18.70
C ASN A 195 -18.43 -8.48 19.57
N GLN A 196 -19.42 -7.83 18.97
CA GLN A 196 -20.72 -7.55 19.61
C GLN A 196 -21.89 -8.00 18.72
N ARG A 197 -21.90 -9.28 18.32
CA ARG A 197 -23.14 -9.96 17.89
C ARG A 197 -23.24 -11.35 18.48
N THR A 198 -23.23 -11.43 19.81
CA THR A 198 -23.71 -12.62 20.53
C THR A 198 -24.88 -12.25 21.42
N GLY A 199 -26.08 -12.30 20.83
CA GLY A 199 -27.33 -12.40 21.54
C GLY A 199 -28.31 -13.14 20.64
N PRO A 200 -28.77 -14.36 20.99
CA PRO A 200 -29.79 -15.01 20.20
C PRO A 200 -31.12 -14.32 20.49
N GLU A 201 -31.63 -13.56 19.52
CA GLU A 201 -33.02 -13.15 19.49
C GLU A 201 -33.87 -14.39 19.23
N GLN A 202 -34.19 -15.11 20.30
CA GLN A 202 -35.19 -16.17 20.28
C GLN A 202 -36.56 -15.51 20.12
N ASN A 203 -36.97 -15.37 18.86
CA ASN A 203 -38.34 -15.11 18.49
C ASN A 203 -39.18 -16.36 18.87
N ARG A 204 -39.61 -16.40 20.14
CA ARG A 204 -40.54 -17.40 20.64
C ARG A 204 -41.95 -16.83 20.60
N THR A 205 -42.67 -17.29 19.59
CA THR A 205 -44.12 -17.33 19.48
C THR A 205 -44.83 -17.36 20.84
N LYS A 206 -45.60 -16.32 21.15
CA LYS A 206 -46.78 -16.41 22.03
C LYS A 206 -47.98 -15.92 21.24
N VAL A 207 -48.60 -16.84 20.50
CA VAL A 207 -50.01 -16.75 20.11
C VAL A 207 -50.72 -17.85 20.88
N PHE A 208 -51.48 -17.44 21.90
CA PHE A 208 -52.65 -18.12 22.48
C PHE A 208 -53.08 -17.25 23.68
N ASN A 209 -54.34 -16.98 23.97
CA ASN A 209 -55.59 -16.79 23.25
C ASN A 209 -56.48 -16.14 24.33
N ASP A 210 -57.25 -15.10 24.03
CA ASP A 210 -58.25 -14.58 24.98
C ASP A 210 -59.58 -14.34 24.25
N LYS A 211 -60.61 -15.04 24.77
CA LYS A 211 -62.02 -15.20 24.34
C LYS A 211 -62.34 -16.19 23.21
#